data_AF-A0A7W1KW08-F1
#
_entry.id   AF-A0A7W1KW08-F1
#
_cell.length_a   1.000
_cell.length_b   1.000
_cell.length_c   1.000
_cell.angle_alpha   90.00
_cell.angle_beta   90.00
_cell.angle_gamma   90.00
#
_symmetry.space_group_name_H-M   'P 1'
#
loop_
_entity.id
_entity.type
_entity.pdbx_description
1 polymer ?
#
loop_
_entity_poly.entity_id
_entity_poly.type
_entity_poly.pdbx_seq_one_letter_code
_entity_poly.pdbx_strand_id
1 'polypeptide(L)'
;IDGVLTFRFATNPGGAFSLGQNAPWFFATVTLIVAVLVVVTAFRHTNAITGLALGLVLGGALGNLTDRVTRGEWFSGHVVDFIDLQVWPVFNLADSAIVSGAGLLAVGSFVWDRRSGSGDPDRVDQAAASDERRAAADER
;
A
#
# COMPACT_ATOMS: atom_id res chain seq x y z
N ILE A 1 -0.91 27.40 -8.25
CA ILE A 1 0.00 27.35 -9.43
C ILE A 1 -0.92 27.27 -10.62
N ASP A 2 -1.07 28.37 -11.34
CA ASP A 2 -2.09 28.49 -12.40
C ASP A 2 -1.91 27.38 -13.45
N GLY A 3 -3.01 26.69 -13.75
CA GLY A 3 -3.03 25.57 -14.69
C GLY A 3 -2.41 24.26 -14.19
N VAL A 4 -1.88 24.20 -12.97
CA VAL A 4 -1.19 22.99 -12.46
C VAL A 4 -1.71 22.52 -11.11
N LEU A 5 -1.83 23.42 -10.13
CA LEU A 5 -2.24 23.06 -8.76
C LEU A 5 -3.13 24.15 -8.18
N THR A 6 -4.31 23.74 -7.74
CA THR A 6 -5.29 24.58 -7.05
C THR A 6 -5.76 23.87 -5.78
N PHE A 7 -6.09 24.64 -4.75
CA PHE A 7 -6.83 24.11 -3.61
C PHE A 7 -8.33 24.33 -3.83
N ARG A 8 -9.09 23.23 -3.88
CA ARG A 8 -10.53 23.26 -4.14
C ARG A 8 -11.23 22.41 -3.11
N PHE A 9 -12.22 22.96 -2.40
CA PHE A 9 -13.07 22.15 -1.54
C PHE A 9 -13.97 21.23 -2.38
N ALA A 10 -13.81 19.92 -2.21
CA ALA A 10 -14.67 18.90 -2.77
C ALA A 10 -15.06 17.89 -1.69
N THR A 11 -16.29 17.40 -1.74
CA THR A 11 -16.79 16.35 -0.85
C THR A 11 -16.96 15.06 -1.63
N ASN A 12 -16.40 13.98 -1.08
CA ASN A 12 -16.49 12.66 -1.69
C ASN A 12 -17.30 11.73 -0.79
N PRO A 13 -18.62 11.59 -1.04
CA PRO A 13 -19.47 10.65 -0.32
C PRO A 13 -19.22 9.19 -0.74
N GLY A 14 -18.56 8.95 -1.87
CA GLY A 14 -18.28 7.61 -2.40
C GLY A 14 -16.79 7.26 -2.37
N GLY A 15 -16.38 6.49 -3.39
CA GLY A 15 -14.99 6.25 -3.74
C GLY A 15 -14.58 7.08 -4.97
N ALA A 16 -13.46 6.71 -5.60
CA ALA A 16 -13.06 7.35 -6.86
C ALA A 16 -14.19 7.28 -7.91
N PHE A 17 -14.33 8.35 -8.72
CA PHE A 17 -15.31 8.46 -9.82
C PHE A 17 -16.79 8.37 -9.43
N SER A 18 -17.18 8.76 -8.21
CA SER A 18 -18.58 8.65 -7.75
C SER A 18 -19.12 7.21 -7.72
N LEU A 19 -18.25 6.21 -7.74
CA LEU A 19 -18.67 4.83 -7.56
C LEU A 19 -19.20 4.65 -6.13
N GLY A 20 -20.36 4.01 -6.00
CA GLY A 20 -20.96 3.68 -4.71
C GLY A 20 -21.53 4.87 -3.92
N GLN A 21 -21.99 5.94 -4.59
CA GLN A 21 -22.71 7.06 -3.91
C GLN A 21 -23.89 6.59 -3.04
N ASN A 22 -24.51 5.46 -3.37
CA ASN A 22 -25.62 4.87 -2.60
C ASN A 22 -25.14 3.95 -1.46
N ALA A 23 -23.83 3.77 -1.29
CA ALA A 23 -23.23 2.91 -0.27
C ALA A 23 -21.99 3.56 0.38
N PRO A 24 -22.10 4.77 0.95
CA PRO A 24 -20.97 5.44 1.65
C PRO A 24 -20.40 4.58 2.79
N TRP A 25 -21.27 3.81 3.45
CA TRP A 25 -20.90 2.84 4.49
C TRP A 25 -19.91 1.77 4.00
N PHE A 26 -20.01 1.35 2.73
CA PHE A 26 -19.14 0.32 2.16
C PHE A 26 -17.67 0.75 2.21
N PHE A 27 -17.38 2.00 1.84
CA PHE A 27 -16.01 2.51 1.83
C PHE A 27 -15.44 2.63 3.24
N ALA A 28 -16.25 3.05 4.21
CA ALA A 28 -15.85 3.07 5.61
C ALA A 28 -15.55 1.65 6.14
N THR A 29 -16.40 0.66 5.82
CA THR A 29 -16.19 -0.74 6.19
C THR A 29 -14.90 -1.30 5.58
N VAL A 30 -14.67 -1.09 4.29
CA VAL A 30 -13.43 -1.53 3.63
C VAL A 30 -12.21 -0.86 4.26
N THR A 31 -12.29 0.45 4.54
CA THR A 31 -11.20 1.19 5.19
C THR A 31 -10.89 0.63 6.58
N LEU A 32 -11.92 0.29 7.36
CA LEU A 32 -11.77 -0.34 8.66
C LEU A 32 -11.09 -1.72 8.56
N ILE A 33 -11.48 -2.55 7.59
CA ILE A 33 -10.86 -3.85 7.34
C ILE A 33 -9.37 -3.66 6.99
N VAL A 34 -9.05 -2.74 6.09
CA VAL A 34 -7.66 -2.43 5.71
C VAL A 34 -6.86 -1.96 6.92
N ALA A 35 -7.40 -1.08 7.75
CA ALA A 35 -6.72 -0.61 8.96
C ALA A 35 -6.39 -1.77 9.92
N VAL A 36 -7.33 -2.70 10.14
CA VAL A 36 -7.10 -3.90 10.96
C VAL A 36 -6.02 -4.78 10.35
N LEU A 37 -6.06 -5.05 9.05
CA LEU A 37 -5.04 -5.84 8.36
C LEU A 37 -3.65 -5.22 8.44
N VAL A 38 -3.55 -3.89 8.32
CA VAL A 38 -2.28 -3.16 8.44
C VAL A 38 -1.73 -3.27 9.85
N VAL A 39 -2.56 -3.10 10.88
CA VAL A 39 -2.16 -3.26 12.29
C VAL A 39 -1.65 -4.68 12.55
N VAL A 40 -2.39 -5.72 12.13
CA VAL A 40 -1.97 -7.12 12.30
C VAL A 40 -0.65 -7.39 11.57
N THR A 41 -0.51 -6.90 10.35
CA THR A 41 0.72 -7.05 9.56
C THR A 41 1.90 -6.32 10.20
N ALA A 42 1.67 -5.13 10.77
CA ALA A 42 2.72 -4.33 11.41
C ALA A 42 3.39 -5.07 12.57
N PHE A 43 2.64 -5.89 13.34
CA PHE A 43 3.22 -6.72 14.39
C PHE A 43 4.14 -7.84 13.89
N ARG A 44 4.13 -8.17 12.60
CA ARG A 44 4.92 -9.25 12.01
C ARG A 44 6.22 -8.77 11.35
N HIS A 45 6.43 -7.46 11.24
CA HIS A 45 7.59 -6.90 10.55
C HIS A 45 8.39 -5.98 11.48
N THR A 46 9.71 -6.17 11.50
CA THR A 46 10.65 -5.39 12.35
C THR A 46 11.45 -4.37 11.56
N ASN A 47 11.35 -4.37 10.22
CA ASN A 47 12.14 -3.45 9.39
C ASN A 47 11.50 -2.04 9.35
N ALA A 48 12.35 -1.02 9.47
CA ALA A 48 11.90 0.38 9.60
C ALA A 48 11.17 0.91 8.36
N ILE A 49 11.53 0.46 7.16
CA ILE A 49 10.92 0.93 5.90
C ILE A 49 9.48 0.41 5.79
N THR A 50 9.26 -0.87 6.07
CA THR A 50 7.92 -1.48 6.14
C THR A 50 7.13 -0.88 7.29
N GLY A 51 7.74 -0.62 8.45
CA GLY A 51 7.08 0.09 9.55
C GLY A 51 6.58 1.48 9.13
N LEU A 52 7.43 2.28 8.46
CA LEU A 52 7.05 3.58 7.92
C LEU A 52 5.94 3.45 6.87
N ALA A 53 6.06 2.51 5.94
CA ALA A 53 5.09 2.30 4.87
C ALA A 53 3.72 1.88 5.42
N LEU A 54 3.68 0.95 6.37
CA LEU A 54 2.46 0.54 7.08
C LEU A 54 1.88 1.69 7.91
N GLY A 55 2.73 2.49 8.56
CA GLY A 55 2.32 3.69 9.29
C GLY A 55 1.66 4.74 8.37
N LEU A 56 2.20 4.96 7.16
CA LEU A 56 1.61 5.84 6.16
C LEU A 56 0.24 5.35 5.69
N VAL A 57 0.12 4.06 5.36
CA VAL A 57 -1.17 3.47 4.95
C VAL A 57 -2.18 3.54 6.09
N LEU A 58 -1.78 3.19 7.31
CA LEU A 58 -2.66 3.24 8.48
C LEU A 58 -3.11 4.68 8.78
N GLY A 59 -2.18 5.63 8.78
CA GLY A 59 -2.47 7.03 9.04
C GLY A 59 -3.45 7.62 8.03
N GLY A 60 -3.25 7.33 6.73
CA GLY A 60 -4.17 7.76 5.69
C GLY A 60 -5.54 7.07 5.79
N ALA A 61 -5.58 5.76 6.04
CA ALA A 61 -6.83 5.02 6.24
C ALA A 61 -7.63 5.58 7.42
N LEU A 62 -6.96 5.83 8.56
CA LEU A 62 -7.61 6.42 9.73
C LEU A 62 -8.08 7.85 9.47
N GLY A 63 -7.30 8.69 8.78
CA GLY A 63 -7.73 10.05 8.42
C GLY A 63 -9.02 10.06 7.59
N ASN A 64 -9.07 9.23 6.55
CA ASN A 64 -10.26 9.08 5.69
C ASN A 64 -11.44 8.43 6.43
N LEU A 65 -11.19 7.57 7.43
CA LEU A 65 -12.25 7.01 8.27
C LEU A 65 -12.80 8.04 9.26
N THR A 66 -11.93 8.85 9.87
CA THR A 66 -12.31 9.92 10.79
C THR A 66 -13.23 10.93 10.11
N ASP A 67 -12.92 11.33 8.87
CA ASP A 67 -13.80 12.20 8.09
C ASP A 67 -15.20 11.59 7.92
N ARG A 68 -15.29 10.30 7.56
CA ARG A 68 -16.59 9.62 7.37
C ARG A 68 -17.40 9.46 8.65
N VAL A 69 -16.75 9.27 9.80
CA VAL A 69 -17.42 9.12 11.10
C VAL A 69 -17.85 10.47 11.68
N THR A 70 -17.07 11.53 11.45
CA THR A 70 -17.33 12.86 12.05
C THR A 70 -18.24 13.73 11.20
N ARG A 71 -18.36 13.46 9.89
CA ARG A 71 -19.11 14.30 8.94
C ARG A 71 -20.39 13.64 8.42
N GLY A 72 -20.88 12.60 9.08
CA GLY A 72 -22.15 11.95 8.76
C GLY A 72 -22.64 11.09 9.92
N GLU A 73 -23.81 10.48 9.75
CA GLU A 73 -24.31 9.53 10.75
C GLU A 73 -23.64 8.17 10.56
N TRP A 74 -23.06 7.63 11.62
CA TRP A 74 -22.37 6.33 11.63
C TRP A 74 -21.16 6.28 10.69
N PHE A 75 -21.34 5.71 9.50
CA PHE A 75 -20.33 5.50 8.47
C PHE A 75 -20.76 6.07 7.11
N SER A 76 -21.78 6.94 7.11
CA SER A 76 -22.34 7.54 5.89
C SER A 76 -21.73 8.89 5.52
N GLY A 77 -20.77 9.40 6.31
CA GLY A 77 -20.10 10.66 6.01
C GLY A 77 -19.23 10.60 4.76
N HIS A 78 -18.67 11.76 4.43
CA HIS A 78 -17.85 11.97 3.24
C HIS A 78 -16.43 12.35 3.62
N VAL A 79 -15.51 12.13 2.69
CA VAL A 79 -14.13 12.61 2.78
C VAL A 79 -14.02 14.01 2.20
N VAL A 80 -13.19 14.86 2.79
CA VAL A 80 -12.86 16.16 2.23
C VAL A 80 -11.62 16.04 1.36
N ASP A 81 -11.81 16.32 0.07
CA ASP A 81 -10.75 16.41 -0.93
C ASP A 81 -10.43 17.88 -1.19
N PHE A 82 -9.13 18.20 -1.28
CA PHE A 82 -8.71 19.60 -1.41
C PHE A 82 -7.56 19.85 -2.39
N ILE A 83 -6.83 18.82 -2.82
CA ILE A 83 -5.69 18.94 -3.74
C ILE A 83 -6.17 18.65 -5.16
N ASP A 84 -6.16 19.68 -6.02
CA ASP A 84 -6.61 19.59 -7.42
C ASP A 84 -5.43 19.86 -8.38
N LEU A 85 -4.99 18.82 -9.08
CA LEU A 85 -3.92 18.88 -10.08
C LEU A 85 -4.40 19.20 -11.51
N GLN A 86 -5.68 19.52 -11.71
CA GLN A 86 -6.34 19.82 -12.99
C GLN A 86 -6.43 18.66 -14.00
N VAL A 87 -5.47 17.73 -13.99
CA VAL A 87 -5.40 16.56 -14.88
C VAL A 87 -5.69 15.23 -14.16
N TRP A 88 -5.91 15.29 -12.85
CA TRP A 88 -6.12 14.15 -11.97
C TRP A 88 -7.31 14.42 -11.05
N PRO A 89 -8.08 13.39 -10.62
CA PRO A 89 -9.14 13.57 -9.64
C PRO A 89 -8.66 14.31 -8.39
N VAL A 90 -9.52 15.13 -7.78
CA VAL A 90 -9.19 15.82 -6.53
C VAL A 90 -8.96 14.77 -5.43
N PHE A 91 -7.95 14.97 -4.59
CA PHE A 91 -7.57 14.06 -3.51
C PHE A 91 -7.14 14.83 -2.26
N ASN A 92 -6.77 14.12 -1.20
CA ASN A 92 -6.28 14.73 0.02
C ASN A 92 -4.92 14.17 0.50
N LEU A 93 -4.47 14.65 1.66
CA LEU A 93 -3.22 14.19 2.25
C LEU A 93 -3.28 12.72 2.70
N ALA A 94 -4.44 12.23 3.12
CA ALA A 94 -4.63 10.83 3.51
C ALA A 94 -4.48 9.89 2.31
N ASP A 95 -5.01 10.25 1.14
CA ASP A 95 -4.81 9.50 -0.10
C ASP A 95 -3.33 9.50 -0.52
N SER A 96 -2.67 10.64 -0.38
CA SER A 96 -1.22 10.77 -0.65
C SER A 96 -0.39 9.85 0.25
N ALA A 97 -0.74 9.74 1.53
CA ALA A 97 -0.09 8.85 2.48
C ALA A 97 -0.31 7.37 2.12
N ILE A 98 -1.54 6.99 1.76
CA ILE A 98 -1.87 5.63 1.32
C ILE A 98 -1.06 5.26 0.08
N VAL A 99 -1.04 6.11 -0.95
CA VAL A 99 -0.33 5.86 -2.20
C VAL A 99 1.18 5.77 -1.96
N SER A 100 1.74 6.68 -1.14
CA SER A 100 3.17 6.67 -0.81
C SER A 100 3.57 5.42 -0.02
N GLY A 101 2.77 5.03 0.97
CA GLY A 101 2.99 3.80 1.75
C GLY A 101 2.88 2.54 0.89
N ALA A 102 1.87 2.45 0.03
CA ALA A 102 1.73 1.35 -0.93
C ALA A 102 2.92 1.28 -1.91
N GLY A 103 3.39 2.43 -2.41
CA GLY A 103 4.58 2.52 -3.24
C GLY A 103 5.84 2.02 -2.54
N LEU A 104 6.04 2.40 -1.27
CA LEU A 104 7.16 1.90 -0.46
C LEU A 104 7.10 0.39 -0.24
N LEU A 105 5.92 -0.17 0.04
CA LEU A 105 5.75 -1.62 0.17
C LEU A 105 6.05 -2.34 -1.14
N ALA A 106 5.55 -1.81 -2.27
CA ALA A 106 5.79 -2.39 -3.59
C ALA A 106 7.30 -2.41 -3.92
N VAL A 107 7.97 -1.25 -3.81
CA VAL A 107 9.42 -1.15 -4.06
C VAL A 107 10.21 -2.05 -3.11
N GLY A 108 9.85 -2.08 -1.82
CA GLY A 108 10.49 -2.96 -0.84
C GLY A 108 10.40 -4.43 -1.22
N SER A 109 9.24 -4.85 -1.72
CA SER A 109 8.98 -6.24 -2.15
C SER A 109 9.81 -6.60 -3.39
N PHE A 110 9.87 -5.71 -4.40
CA PHE A 110 10.70 -5.92 -5.59
C PHE A 110 12.20 -5.97 -5.28
N VAL A 111 12.69 -5.16 -4.33
CA VAL A 111 14.10 -5.17 -3.92
C VAL A 111 14.44 -6.44 -3.14
N TRP A 112 13.54 -6.91 -2.27
CA TRP A 112 13.73 -8.15 -1.51
C TRP A 112 13.80 -9.38 -2.41
N ASP A 113 12.91 -9.45 -3.40
CA ASP A 113 12.86 -10.55 -4.37
C ASP A 113 14.17 -10.67 -5.17
N ARG A 114 14.69 -9.54 -5.65
CA ARG A 114 16.00 -9.51 -6.37
C ARG A 114 17.18 -9.94 -5.51
N ARG A 115 17.16 -9.69 -4.21
CA ARG A 115 18.22 -10.15 -3.30
C ARG A 115 18.09 -11.64 -3.01
N SER A 116 16.86 -12.15 -2.94
CA SER A 116 16.57 -13.57 -2.68
C SER A 116 16.97 -14.45 -3.86
N GLY A 117 16.97 -13.93 -5.10
CA GLY A 117 17.52 -14.61 -6.29
C GLY A 117 19.04 -14.85 -6.28
N SER A 118 19.78 -14.41 -5.25
CA SER A 118 21.21 -14.69 -5.08
C SER A 118 21.48 -16.04 -4.40
N GLY A 119 20.47 -16.62 -3.75
CA GLY A 119 20.54 -17.90 -3.04
C GLY A 119 19.59 -18.91 -3.65
N ASP A 120 19.72 -19.13 -4.96
CA ASP A 120 19.00 -20.18 -5.68
C ASP A 120 19.43 -21.56 -5.10
N PRO A 121 18.56 -22.27 -4.35
CA PRO A 121 18.90 -23.60 -3.83
C PRO A 121 19.20 -24.58 -4.97
N ASP A 122 18.63 -24.37 -6.16
CA ASP A 122 18.91 -25.20 -7.32
C ASP A 122 20.37 -25.05 -7.79
N ARG A 123 21.03 -23.91 -7.53
CA ARG A 123 22.47 -23.74 -7.83
C ARG A 123 23.36 -24.47 -6.84
N VAL A 124 22.96 -24.57 -5.58
CA VAL A 124 23.72 -25.32 -4.56
C VAL A 124 23.66 -26.81 -4.88
N ASP A 125 22.47 -27.31 -5.25
CA ASP A 125 22.27 -28.70 -5.65
C ASP A 125 22.94 -29.01 -7.01
N GLN A 126 22.92 -28.07 -7.96
CA GLN A 126 23.64 -28.21 -9.23
C GLN A 126 25.16 -28.17 -9.05
N ALA A 127 25.68 -27.33 -8.15
CA ALA A 127 27.10 -27.28 -7.83
C ALA A 127 27.56 -28.59 -7.18
N ALA A 128 26.82 -29.08 -6.17
CA ALA A 128 27.10 -30.35 -5.49
C ALA A 128 27.05 -31.54 -6.48
N ALA A 129 26.02 -31.61 -7.33
CA ALA A 129 25.90 -32.65 -8.35
C ALA A 129 27.00 -32.57 -9.42
N SER A 130 27.53 -31.37 -9.70
CA SER A 130 28.65 -31.20 -10.63
C SER A 130 29.98 -31.65 -10.04
N ASP A 131 30.18 -31.45 -8.73
CA ASP A 131 31.38 -31.88 -8.02
C ASP A 131 31.42 -33.40 -7.82
N GLU A 132 30.27 -34.03 -7.52
CA GLU A 132 30.17 -35.50 -7.47
C GLU A 132 30.46 -36.16 -8.83
N ARG A 133 29.95 -35.57 -9.93
CA ARG A 133 30.23 -36.06 -11.28
C ARG A 133 31.70 -35.90 -11.68
N ARG A 134 32.37 -34.85 -11.18
CA ARG A 134 33.81 -34.64 -11.41
C ARG A 134 34.64 -35.63 -10.60
N ALA A 135 34.31 -35.86 -9.34
CA ALA A 135 35.00 -36.86 -8.50
C ALA A 135 34.87 -38.29 -9.08
N ALA A 136 33.68 -38.66 -9.56
CA ALA A 136 33.47 -39.98 -10.17
C ALA A 136 34.16 -40.17 -11.54
N ALA A 137 34.59 -39.08 -12.19
CA ALA A 137 35.33 -39.12 -13.45
C ALA A 137 36.84 -39.28 -13.24
N ASP A 138 37.38 -38.76 -12.13
CA ASP A 138 38.81 -38.89 -11.76
C ASP A 138 39.16 -40.29 -11.19
N GLU A 139 38.17 -41.07 -10.76
CA GLU A 139 38.35 -42.44 -10.24
C GLU A 139 38.36 -43.54 -11.32
N ARG A 140 38.30 -43.20 -12.62
CA ARG A 140 38.32 -44.14 -13.76
C ARG A 140 39.58 -44.03 -14.60
#